data_AF-A0A938AQR9-F1
#
_entry.id   AF-A0A938AQR9-F1
#
_cell.length_a   1.000
_cell.length_b   1.000
_cell.length_c   1.000
_cell.angle_alpha   90.00
_cell.angle_beta   90.00
_cell.angle_gamma   90.00
#
_symmetry.space_group_name_H-M   'P 1'
#
loop_
_entity.id
_entity.type
_entity.pdbx_description
1 polymer ?
#
loop_
_entity_poly.entity_id
_entity_poly.type
_entity_poly.pdbx_seq_one_letter_code
_entity_poly.pdbx_strand_id
1 'polypeptide(L)'
;MKRLILLICVLAMLLPLTGITSASPEEDEPGTFTITGYTCYAGCYRIVKIRPGMQVEFYLTAVGTVSGHLAGAFTFEEWGEIDLNPTGKDYGKGKNHGIMTITNNQGQVVIAFHGKAESGTVSGDFEVVPEECSGDYARLAGRGQYTGNAGFNFTVTFTGELHHGD
;
A
#
# COMPACT_ATOMS: atom_id res chain seq x y z
N MET A 1 0.94 -11.27 37.00
CA MET A 1 1.14 -12.58 36.31
C MET A 1 0.14 -12.63 35.16
N LYS A 2 0.50 -12.18 33.96
CA LYS A 2 1.11 -13.02 32.90
C LYS A 2 0.28 -14.28 32.65
N ARG A 3 -0.56 -14.26 31.60
CA ARG A 3 -0.86 -15.37 30.67
C ARG A 3 -1.91 -14.90 29.65
N LEU A 4 -1.46 -14.13 28.67
CA LEU A 4 -2.06 -14.09 27.33
C LEU A 4 -0.89 -14.10 26.34
N ILE A 5 -0.20 -15.24 26.34
CA ILE A 5 0.86 -15.64 25.41
C ILE A 5 0.17 -16.69 24.54
N LEU A 6 -0.09 -16.36 23.27
CA LEU A 6 0.72 -16.82 22.14
C LEU A 6 0.54 -18.33 21.92
N LEU A 7 -0.33 -18.72 20.99
CA LEU A 7 -0.36 -20.08 20.41
C LEU A 7 -0.95 -20.02 18.98
N ILE A 8 -0.12 -20.01 17.93
CA ILE A 8 0.26 -21.16 17.04
C ILE A 8 -0.74 -21.32 15.86
N CYS A 9 -0.41 -20.85 14.64
CA CYS A 9 0.41 -21.46 13.56
C CYS A 9 -0.18 -22.74 12.91
N VAL A 10 -0.70 -22.61 11.68
CA VAL A 10 -0.74 -23.64 10.59
C VAL A 10 -0.80 -22.85 9.28
N LEU A 11 0.29 -22.58 8.55
CA LEU A 11 0.98 -23.42 7.56
C LEU A 11 0.07 -24.18 6.59
N ALA A 12 -0.14 -23.62 5.39
CA ALA A 12 -0.40 -24.41 4.18
C ALA A 12 0.39 -23.79 3.02
N MET A 13 1.57 -24.38 2.79
CA MET A 13 2.30 -24.25 1.53
C MET A 13 1.47 -24.92 0.43
N LEU A 14 1.28 -24.23 -0.69
CA LEU A 14 1.01 -24.85 -1.98
C LEU A 14 1.67 -23.98 -3.06
N LEU A 15 2.77 -24.49 -3.60
CA LEU A 15 3.34 -24.07 -4.88
C LEU A 15 2.28 -24.24 -5.98
N PRO A 16 2.39 -23.46 -7.06
CA PRO A 16 3.02 -24.06 -8.24
C PRO A 16 4.19 -23.24 -8.79
N LEU A 17 5.25 -23.96 -9.15
CA LEU A 17 6.20 -23.55 -10.17
C LEU A 17 5.49 -23.41 -11.53
N THR A 18 6.13 -22.61 -12.40
CA THR A 18 6.09 -22.55 -13.88
C THR A 18 5.19 -21.48 -14.50
N GLY A 19 5.86 -20.60 -15.27
CA GLY A 19 5.25 -19.61 -16.13
C GLY A 19 6.04 -18.30 -16.13
N ILE A 20 7.26 -18.29 -16.69
CA ILE A 20 7.86 -17.04 -17.15
C ILE A 20 7.04 -16.64 -18.38
N THR A 21 6.05 -15.78 -18.18
CA THR A 21 5.44 -15.05 -19.28
C THR A 21 6.17 -13.72 -19.37
N SER A 22 6.94 -13.58 -20.45
CA SER A 22 7.38 -12.30 -20.97
C SER A 22 6.13 -11.52 -21.35
N ALA A 23 5.68 -10.61 -20.50
CA ALA A 23 4.69 -9.63 -20.91
C ALA A 23 5.39 -8.66 -21.89
N SER A 24 5.20 -8.94 -23.18
CA SER A 24 5.27 -7.89 -24.20
C SER A 24 4.24 -6.83 -23.81
N PRO A 25 4.56 -5.53 -23.87
CA PRO A 25 3.56 -4.50 -23.62
C PRO A 25 2.55 -4.54 -24.76
N GLU A 26 1.41 -5.21 -24.54
CA GLU A 26 0.20 -4.92 -25.33
C GLU A 26 -0.35 -3.59 -24.80
N GLU A 27 -0.48 -2.63 -25.70
CA GLU A 27 -1.02 -1.30 -25.44
C GLU A 27 -2.48 -1.37 -24.97
N ASP A 28 -2.83 -0.47 -24.03
CA ASP A 28 -4.19 -0.01 -23.69
C ASP A 28 -5.19 -0.92 -22.95
N GLU A 29 -4.74 -1.91 -22.16
CA GLU A 29 -5.57 -2.47 -21.09
C GLU A 29 -5.24 -1.82 -19.73
N PRO A 30 -6.24 -1.41 -18.91
CA PRO A 30 -6.00 -0.91 -17.57
C PRO A 30 -5.22 -1.92 -16.72
N GLY A 31 -3.94 -1.64 -16.48
CA GLY A 31 -3.08 -2.45 -15.63
C GLY A 31 -3.65 -2.54 -14.21
N THR A 32 -4.17 -3.70 -13.82
CA THR A 32 -4.54 -3.98 -12.43
C THR A 32 -3.38 -4.66 -11.70
N PHE A 33 -3.00 -4.13 -10.54
CA PHE A 33 -2.06 -4.79 -9.64
C PHE A 33 -2.62 -4.81 -8.20
N THR A 34 -2.27 -5.83 -7.44
CA THR A 34 -2.70 -5.98 -6.05
C THR A 34 -1.50 -5.93 -5.15
N ILE A 35 -1.60 -5.15 -4.08
CA ILE A 35 -0.62 -5.18 -3.00
C ILE A 35 -1.19 -5.99 -1.85
N THR A 36 -0.38 -6.89 -1.31
CA THR A 36 -0.66 -7.57 -0.05
C THR A 36 0.48 -7.27 0.90
N GLY A 37 0.13 -6.67 2.03
CA GLY A 37 1.10 -6.06 2.93
C GLY A 37 0.81 -6.29 4.38
N TYR A 38 1.81 -6.02 5.19
CA TYR A 38 1.69 -5.97 6.63
C TYR A 38 2.31 -4.66 7.12
N THR A 39 1.58 -3.91 7.94
CA THR A 39 2.19 -2.78 8.65
C THR A 39 3.26 -3.34 9.57
N CYS A 40 4.50 -2.90 9.40
CA CYS A 40 5.62 -3.48 10.11
C CYS A 40 5.51 -3.22 11.62
N TYR A 41 6.21 -4.07 12.37
CA TYR A 41 6.21 -4.19 13.83
C TYR A 41 6.28 -2.86 14.62
N ALA A 42 6.04 -2.95 15.93
CA ALA A 42 6.13 -1.82 16.87
C ALA A 42 7.37 -0.94 16.61
N GLY A 43 7.14 0.36 16.38
CA GLY A 43 8.17 1.33 15.96
C GLY A 43 7.95 1.89 14.56
N CYS A 44 7.20 1.19 13.70
CA CYS A 44 6.80 1.67 12.37
C CYS A 44 5.60 2.64 12.39
N TYR A 45 5.17 3.09 13.57
CA TYR A 45 4.09 4.05 13.73
C TYR A 45 4.49 5.07 14.78
N ARG A 46 4.24 6.35 14.49
CA ARG A 46 4.47 7.45 15.42
C ARG A 46 3.31 8.42 15.38
N ILE A 47 2.79 8.76 16.57
CA ILE A 47 1.93 9.91 16.73
C ILE A 47 2.78 11.17 16.57
N VAL A 48 2.47 11.95 15.55
CA VAL A 48 3.12 13.24 15.29
C VAL A 48 2.53 14.31 16.19
N LYS A 49 1.19 14.33 16.31
CA LYS A 49 0.46 15.35 17.06
C LYS A 49 -0.92 14.86 17.46
N ILE A 50 -1.38 15.29 18.63
CA ILE A 50 -2.77 15.12 19.06
C ILE A 50 -3.38 16.53 19.13
N ARG A 51 -4.46 16.76 18.39
CA ARG A 51 -5.22 18.02 18.37
C ARG A 51 -6.41 17.96 19.33
N PRO A 52 -6.97 19.11 19.74
CA PRO A 52 -8.24 19.14 20.46
C PRO A 52 -9.31 18.34 19.75
N GLY A 53 -10.14 17.62 20.51
CA GLY A 53 -11.14 16.71 19.93
C GLY A 53 -10.58 15.36 19.45
N MET A 54 -9.41 14.94 19.93
CA MET A 54 -8.82 13.61 19.65
C MET A 54 -8.53 13.32 18.16
N GLN A 55 -8.31 14.35 17.36
CA GLN A 55 -7.75 14.20 16.01
C GLN A 55 -6.25 13.93 16.14
N VAL A 56 -5.79 12.82 15.58
CA VAL A 56 -4.41 12.34 15.69
C VAL A 56 -3.74 12.40 14.32
N GLU A 57 -2.65 13.15 14.23
CA GLU A 57 -1.72 13.08 13.12
C GLU A 57 -0.73 11.95 13.37
N PHE A 58 -0.48 11.15 12.34
CA PHE A 58 0.43 10.03 12.42
C PHE A 58 1.38 9.98 11.22
N TYR A 59 2.48 9.26 11.45
CA TYR A 59 3.39 8.78 10.43
C TYR A 59 3.51 7.27 10.60
N LEU A 60 3.49 6.52 9.50
CA LEU A 60 3.71 5.09 9.54
C LEU A 60 4.52 4.58 8.34
N THR A 61 5.18 3.46 8.55
CA THR A 61 5.87 2.72 7.50
C THR A 61 5.36 1.28 7.41
N ALA A 62 5.40 0.71 6.21
CA ALA A 62 5.03 -0.67 5.99
C ALA A 62 5.88 -1.31 4.90
N VAL A 63 5.91 -2.64 4.91
CA VAL A 63 6.59 -3.44 3.90
C VAL A 63 5.72 -4.63 3.51
N GLY A 64 5.92 -5.16 2.32
CA GLY A 64 5.15 -6.30 1.85
C GLY A 64 5.50 -6.69 0.43
N THR A 65 4.53 -7.30 -0.24
CA THR A 65 4.69 -7.80 -1.61
C THR A 65 3.59 -7.30 -2.53
N VAL A 66 3.95 -7.04 -3.77
CA VAL A 66 3.06 -6.65 -4.87
C VAL A 66 2.97 -7.83 -5.83
N SER A 67 1.78 -8.09 -6.37
CA SER A 67 1.53 -9.05 -7.44
C SER A 67 0.54 -8.50 -8.48
N GLY A 68 0.60 -9.02 -9.71
CA GLY A 68 -0.22 -8.53 -10.83
C GLY A 68 0.66 -7.89 -11.91
N HIS A 69 0.18 -6.81 -12.54
CA HIS A 69 0.94 -6.08 -13.57
C HIS A 69 2.27 -5.50 -13.06
N LEU A 70 2.32 -5.14 -11.78
CA LEU A 70 3.56 -4.88 -11.04
C LEU A 70 3.77 -6.00 -10.04
N ALA A 71 5.02 -6.44 -9.88
CA ALA A 71 5.38 -7.48 -8.92
C ALA A 71 6.74 -7.19 -8.27
N GLY A 72 6.83 -7.42 -6.96
CA GLY A 72 8.06 -7.14 -6.22
C GLY A 72 7.84 -7.02 -4.72
N ALA A 73 8.88 -6.59 -4.01
CA ALA A 73 8.74 -6.14 -2.64
C ALA A 73 8.35 -4.65 -2.66
N PHE A 74 7.51 -4.22 -1.72
CA PHE A 74 7.28 -2.79 -1.52
C PHE A 74 7.70 -2.34 -0.14
N THR A 75 8.10 -1.07 -0.07
CA THR A 75 8.07 -0.25 1.14
C THR A 75 7.07 0.88 0.92
N PHE A 76 6.39 1.34 1.96
CA PHE A 76 5.71 2.63 1.87
C PHE A 76 5.88 3.44 3.15
N GLU A 77 5.83 4.75 2.97
CA GLU A 77 5.77 5.77 4.00
C GLU A 77 4.44 6.50 3.87
N GLU A 78 3.73 6.64 4.99
CA GLU A 78 2.39 7.24 5.01
C GLU A 78 2.29 8.27 6.12
N TRP A 79 1.65 9.39 5.78
CA TRP A 79 1.24 10.43 6.70
C TRP A 79 -0.27 10.56 6.65
N GLY A 80 -0.87 10.75 7.82
CA GLY A 80 -2.31 10.86 7.86
C GLY A 80 -2.85 11.47 9.13
N GLU A 81 -4.16 11.60 9.13
CA GLU A 81 -4.95 12.05 10.24
C GLU A 81 -6.07 11.05 10.49
N ILE A 82 -6.36 10.76 11.75
CA ILE A 82 -7.49 9.92 12.16
C ILE A 82 -8.25 10.58 13.31
N ASP A 83 -9.57 10.55 13.26
CA ASP A 83 -10.43 10.99 14.36
C ASP A 83 -10.64 9.83 15.34
N LEU A 84 -10.10 9.97 16.55
CA LEU A 84 -10.26 9.00 17.63
C LEU A 84 -11.23 9.46 18.72
N ASN A 85 -12.05 10.48 18.47
CA ASN A 85 -13.10 10.91 19.39
C ASN A 85 -14.21 9.86 19.43
N PRO A 86 -14.36 9.08 20.52
CA PRO A 86 -15.34 8.00 20.57
C PRO A 86 -16.79 8.47 20.54
N THR A 87 -17.03 9.78 20.74
CA THR A 87 -18.35 10.40 20.69
C THR A 87 -18.59 11.19 19.40
N GLY A 88 -17.56 11.29 18.54
CA GLY A 88 -17.63 12.02 17.28
C GLY A 88 -18.28 11.19 16.18
N LYS A 89 -19.02 11.86 15.28
CA LYS A 89 -19.62 11.24 14.08
C LYS A 89 -18.58 10.67 13.11
N ASP A 90 -17.32 11.08 13.25
CA ASP A 90 -16.21 10.72 12.38
C ASP A 90 -15.23 9.76 13.06
N TYR A 91 -15.59 9.19 14.22
CA TYR A 91 -14.76 8.20 14.92
C TYR A 91 -14.28 7.08 13.99
N GLY A 92 -12.96 6.86 13.98
CA GLY A 92 -12.29 5.86 13.15
C GLY A 92 -12.13 6.26 11.68
N LYS A 93 -12.58 7.44 11.26
CA LYS A 93 -12.32 7.96 9.91
C LYS A 93 -10.96 8.61 9.86
N GLY A 94 -10.26 8.39 8.76
CA GLY A 94 -8.96 8.99 8.52
C GLY A 94 -8.76 9.41 7.07
N LYS A 95 -7.73 10.24 6.87
CA LYS A 95 -7.19 10.60 5.56
C LYS A 95 -5.71 10.33 5.58
N ASN A 96 -5.19 9.86 4.46
CA ASN A 96 -3.78 9.56 4.34
C ASN A 96 -3.22 9.98 2.99
N HIS A 97 -1.91 10.12 2.96
CA HIS A 97 -1.13 10.22 1.75
C HIS A 97 0.22 9.58 2.00
N GLY A 98 0.88 9.15 0.94
CA GLY A 98 2.16 8.48 1.11
C GLY A 98 2.88 8.23 -0.18
N ILE A 99 4.08 7.68 -0.03
CA ILE A 99 4.93 7.22 -1.11
C ILE A 99 5.14 5.74 -0.93
N MET A 100 4.91 4.97 -1.99
CA MET A 100 5.18 3.54 -2.08
C MET A 100 6.28 3.30 -3.09
N THR A 101 7.29 2.55 -2.70
CA THR A 101 8.39 2.12 -3.56
C THR A 101 8.28 0.62 -3.77
N ILE A 102 8.12 0.20 -5.02
CA ILE A 102 8.09 -1.21 -5.42
C ILE A 102 9.42 -1.54 -6.08
N THR A 103 10.11 -2.58 -5.61
CA THR A 103 11.40 -3.01 -6.14
C THR A 103 11.40 -4.48 -6.51
N ASN A 104 12.06 -4.79 -7.62
CA ASN A 104 12.37 -6.15 -8.05
C ASN A 104 13.71 -6.17 -8.81
N ASN A 105 14.01 -7.24 -9.53
CA ASN A 105 15.23 -7.38 -10.32
C ASN A 105 15.27 -6.54 -11.60
N GLN A 106 14.14 -5.96 -12.02
CA GLN A 106 13.98 -5.12 -13.21
C GLN A 106 14.18 -3.64 -12.88
N GLY A 107 13.88 -3.22 -11.65
CA GLY A 107 14.12 -1.86 -11.20
C GLY A 107 13.23 -1.42 -10.04
N GLN A 108 12.91 -0.13 -10.03
CA GLN A 108 12.11 0.52 -9.02
C GLN A 108 10.94 1.27 -9.65
N VAL A 109 9.74 1.14 -9.07
CA VAL A 109 8.59 2.00 -9.32
C VAL A 109 8.28 2.79 -8.06
N VAL A 110 8.06 4.10 -8.19
CA VAL A 110 7.64 4.97 -7.10
C VAL A 110 6.23 5.47 -7.36
N ILE A 111 5.36 5.37 -6.35
CA ILE A 111 3.94 5.71 -6.44
C ILE A 111 3.60 6.67 -5.31
N ALA A 112 3.04 7.83 -5.64
CA ALA A 112 2.37 8.70 -4.69
C ALA A 112 0.90 8.28 -4.58
N PHE A 113 0.36 8.28 -3.37
CA PHE A 113 -1.05 7.97 -3.13
C PHE A 113 -1.69 8.94 -2.15
N HIS A 114 -3.00 9.12 -2.31
CA HIS A 114 -3.85 9.91 -1.44
C HIS A 114 -5.15 9.18 -1.21
N GLY A 115 -5.61 9.10 0.03
CA GLY A 115 -6.87 8.44 0.30
C GLY A 115 -7.45 8.69 1.66
N LYS A 116 -8.33 7.77 2.03
CA LYS A 116 -9.16 7.82 3.23
C LYS A 116 -9.42 6.44 3.78
N ALA A 117 -9.63 6.39 5.09
CA ALA A 117 -10.07 5.21 5.82
C ALA A 117 -11.46 5.48 6.41
N GLU A 118 -12.41 4.58 6.15
CA GLU A 118 -13.76 4.62 6.72
C GLU A 118 -14.21 3.19 7.03
N SER A 119 -14.65 2.94 8.26
CA SER A 119 -15.25 1.65 8.67
C SER A 119 -14.40 0.40 8.36
N GLY A 120 -13.06 0.51 8.46
CA GLY A 120 -12.13 -0.59 8.18
C GLY A 120 -11.77 -0.77 6.69
N THR A 121 -12.33 0.06 5.81
CA THR A 121 -11.97 0.11 4.39
C THR A 121 -11.05 1.30 4.13
N VAL A 122 -10.06 1.12 3.26
CA VAL A 122 -9.25 2.20 2.69
C VAL A 122 -9.51 2.34 1.21
N SER A 123 -9.52 3.57 0.72
CA SER A 123 -9.64 3.87 -0.70
C SER A 123 -8.99 5.20 -1.03
N GLY A 124 -8.61 5.39 -2.29
CA GLY A 124 -7.97 6.62 -2.73
C GLY A 124 -7.52 6.56 -4.17
N ASP A 125 -6.73 7.54 -4.55
CA ASP A 125 -6.12 7.67 -5.87
C ASP A 125 -4.60 7.50 -5.76
N PHE A 126 -3.97 7.09 -6.86
CA PHE A 126 -2.53 6.96 -6.96
C PHE A 126 -2.01 7.52 -8.27
N GLU A 127 -0.72 7.89 -8.27
CA GLU A 127 0.04 8.34 -9.43
C GLU A 127 1.47 7.79 -9.33
N VAL A 128 1.99 7.27 -10.43
CA VAL A 128 3.41 6.89 -10.54
C VAL A 128 4.24 8.17 -10.64
N VAL A 129 5.38 8.24 -9.94
CA VAL A 129 6.32 9.37 -9.98
C VAL A 129 7.45 9.02 -10.96
N PRO A 130 7.36 9.39 -12.25
CA PRO A 130 8.20 8.80 -13.29
C PRO A 130 9.68 9.12 -13.12
N GLU A 131 10.00 10.29 -12.56
CA GLU A 131 11.37 10.76 -12.32
C GLU A 131 12.09 9.98 -11.22
N GLU A 132 11.35 9.27 -10.36
CA GLU A 132 11.90 8.44 -9.29
C GLU A 132 11.92 6.94 -9.63
N CYS A 133 11.36 6.56 -10.77
CA CYS A 133 11.43 5.21 -11.30
C CYS A 133 12.81 4.91 -11.91
N SER A 134 13.24 3.65 -11.87
CA SER A 134 14.55 3.23 -12.38
C SER A 134 14.55 1.84 -12.99
N GLY A 135 15.62 1.50 -13.71
CA GLY A 135 15.76 0.23 -14.43
C GLY A 135 14.80 0.16 -15.61
N ASP A 136 14.19 -1.01 -15.82
CA ASP A 136 13.20 -1.23 -16.89
C ASP A 136 11.94 -0.38 -16.69
N TYR A 137 11.71 0.13 -15.48
CA TYR A 137 10.60 1.03 -15.17
C TYR A 137 10.92 2.52 -15.34
N ALA A 138 12.11 2.87 -15.82
CA ALA A 138 12.43 4.27 -16.10
C ALA A 138 11.37 4.88 -17.03
N ARG A 139 10.86 6.06 -16.66
CA ARG A 139 9.77 6.77 -17.37
C ARG A 139 8.42 6.03 -17.37
N LEU A 140 8.22 5.02 -16.52
CA LEU A 140 6.90 4.49 -16.27
C LEU A 140 6.02 5.61 -15.70
N ALA A 141 4.86 5.81 -16.31
CA ALA A 141 3.83 6.72 -15.86
C ALA A 141 2.53 5.94 -15.63
N GLY A 142 1.65 6.51 -14.81
CA GLY A 142 0.38 5.86 -14.54
C GLY A 142 -0.39 6.51 -13.42
N ARG A 143 -1.68 6.24 -13.39
CA ARG A 143 -2.61 6.76 -12.39
C ARG A 143 -3.81 5.83 -12.25
N GLY A 144 -4.48 5.92 -11.11
CA GLY A 144 -5.71 5.17 -10.92
C GLY A 144 -6.23 5.28 -9.51
N GLN A 145 -6.99 4.27 -9.11
CA GLN A 145 -7.60 4.21 -7.79
C GLN A 145 -7.14 2.95 -7.04
N TYR A 146 -7.26 3.00 -5.72
CA TYR A 146 -7.08 1.84 -4.89
C TYR A 146 -8.23 1.67 -3.91
N THR A 147 -8.49 0.41 -3.53
CA THR A 147 -9.44 0.05 -2.48
C THR A 147 -9.01 -1.21 -1.77
N GLY A 148 -9.32 -1.33 -0.49
CA GLY A 148 -8.93 -2.50 0.29
C GLY A 148 -9.34 -2.43 1.75
N ASN A 149 -8.85 -3.40 2.51
CA ASN A 149 -9.09 -3.48 3.94
C ASN A 149 -7.91 -2.87 4.70
N ALA A 150 -8.20 -1.97 5.64
CA ALA A 150 -7.21 -1.47 6.59
C ALA A 150 -7.06 -2.43 7.78
N GLY A 151 -5.84 -2.54 8.29
CA GLY A 151 -5.54 -3.33 9.46
C GLY A 151 -4.05 -3.55 9.64
N PHE A 152 -3.69 -4.30 10.68
CA PHE A 152 -2.31 -4.72 10.90
C PHE A 152 -1.77 -5.53 9.72
N ASN A 153 -2.62 -6.40 9.19
CA ASN A 153 -2.48 -6.99 7.86
C ASN A 153 -3.49 -6.30 6.95
N PHE A 154 -3.05 -5.90 5.76
CA PHE A 154 -3.91 -5.24 4.80
C PHE A 154 -3.74 -5.86 3.41
N THR A 155 -4.81 -5.78 2.64
CA THR A 155 -4.81 -6.14 1.23
C THR A 155 -5.51 -5.01 0.51
N VAL A 156 -4.82 -4.43 -0.46
CA VAL A 156 -5.29 -3.29 -1.23
C VAL A 156 -5.08 -3.58 -2.70
N THR A 157 -6.12 -3.40 -3.49
CA THR A 157 -6.08 -3.53 -4.95
C THR A 157 -5.95 -2.16 -5.57
N PHE A 158 -5.00 -2.02 -6.49
CA PHE A 158 -4.77 -0.82 -7.29
C PHE A 158 -5.20 -1.11 -8.73
N THR A 159 -6.03 -0.22 -9.27
CA THR A 159 -6.57 -0.34 -10.63
C THR A 159 -6.39 0.99 -11.33
N GLY A 160 -5.70 0.98 -12.47
CA GLY A 160 -5.38 2.19 -13.20
C GLY A 160 -4.72 1.93 -14.53
N GLU A 161 -4.28 3.00 -15.16
CA GLU A 161 -3.50 2.98 -16.40
C GLU A 161 -2.02 2.99 -16.03
N LEU A 162 -1.21 2.15 -16.68
CA LEU A 162 0.24 2.14 -16.60
C LEU A 162 0.80 2.15 -18.03
N HIS A 163 1.71 3.06 -18.35
CA HIS A 163 2.32 3.16 -19.66
C HIS A 163 3.75 3.69 -19.54
N HIS A 164 4.63 3.30 -20.46
CA HIS A 164 5.94 3.92 -20.58
C HIS A 164 5.79 5.26 -21.29
N GLY A 165 6.32 6.33 -20.70
CA GLY A 165 6.46 7.61 -21.38
C GLY A 165 7.47 7.51 -22.54
N ASP A 166 7.16 8.20 -23.63
CA ASP A 166 8.01 8.31 -24.82
C ASP A 166 9.39 8.95 -24.54
#